data_AF-A0A960DQK9-F1
#
_entry.id   AF-A0A960DQK9-F1
#
_cell.length_a   1.000
_cell.length_b   1.000
_cell.length_c   1.000
_cell.angle_alpha   90.00
_cell.angle_beta   90.00
_cell.angle_gamma   90.00
#
_symmetry.space_group_name_H-M   'P 1'
#
loop_
_entity.id
_entity.type
_entity.pdbx_description
1 polymer ?
#
loop_
_entity_poly.entity_id
_entity_poly.type
_entity_poly.pdbx_seq_one_letter_code
_entity_poly.pdbx_strand_id
1 'polypeptide(L)'
;MPRRAARGRGSTVADVHELAAAMPGAELNDGSADNPIYSVRGKSFVFFRNPRPDAVDPETGERYTDVICIWTETLEDKQALVEDPANPFFTTPHFDGYRAVLVRASRLGELDRDELAEVIA
;
A
#
# COMPACT_ATOMS: atom_id res chain seq x y z
N MET A 1 -21.99 -12.73 -12.63
CA MET A 1 -20.63 -12.33 -12.20
C MET A 1 -19.89 -11.83 -13.43
N PRO A 2 -19.56 -10.54 -13.57
CA PRO A 2 -18.80 -10.10 -14.74
C PRO A 2 -17.39 -10.70 -14.63
N ARG A 3 -16.93 -11.35 -15.70
CA ARG A 3 -15.54 -11.80 -15.85
C ARG A 3 -14.66 -10.55 -15.81
N ARG A 4 -13.72 -10.47 -14.85
CA ARG A 4 -12.61 -9.52 -14.96
C ARG A 4 -11.93 -9.72 -16.31
N ALA A 5 -11.61 -8.62 -17.00
CA ALA A 5 -10.67 -8.63 -18.11
C ALA A 5 -9.37 -9.32 -17.66
N ALA A 6 -8.59 -9.86 -18.59
CA ALA A 6 -7.35 -10.55 -18.26
C ALA A 6 -6.42 -9.59 -17.48
N ARG A 7 -6.37 -9.74 -16.15
CA ARG A 7 -5.41 -9.03 -15.28
C ARG A 7 -4.01 -9.28 -15.85
N GLY A 8 -3.17 -8.24 -15.91
CA GLY A 8 -1.75 -8.38 -16.20
C GLY A 8 -1.05 -9.29 -15.17
N ARG A 9 0.29 -9.41 -15.24
CA ARG A 9 1.02 -10.11 -14.18
C ARG A 9 0.72 -9.44 -12.83
N GLY A 10 0.52 -10.24 -11.79
CA GLY A 10 0.33 -9.72 -10.43
C GLY A 10 1.54 -8.89 -9.98
N SER A 11 1.26 -7.83 -9.24
CA SER A 11 2.25 -6.90 -8.72
C SER A 11 3.12 -7.53 -7.63
N THR A 12 4.32 -7.00 -7.50
CA THR A 12 5.33 -7.43 -6.54
C THR A 12 5.86 -6.24 -5.74
N VAL A 13 6.61 -6.53 -4.67
CA VAL A 13 7.34 -5.50 -3.92
C VAL A 13 8.32 -4.72 -4.81
N ALA A 14 8.91 -5.38 -5.81
CA ALA A 14 9.78 -4.70 -6.78
C ALA A 14 9.00 -3.65 -7.58
N ASP A 15 7.76 -3.94 -8.00
CA ASP A 15 6.93 -2.98 -8.71
C ASP A 15 6.58 -1.76 -7.82
N VAL A 16 6.36 -1.96 -6.51
CA VAL A 16 6.20 -0.84 -5.55
C VAL A 16 7.44 0.05 -5.52
N HIS A 17 8.64 -0.55 -5.41
CA HIS A 17 9.90 0.20 -5.40
C HIS A 17 10.13 0.95 -6.71
N GLU A 18 9.88 0.33 -7.85
CA GLU A 18 10.04 0.94 -9.17
C GLU A 18 9.08 2.12 -9.36
N LEU A 19 7.81 1.95 -9.03
CA LEU A 19 6.79 3.00 -9.16
C LEU A 19 7.08 4.18 -8.22
N ALA A 20 7.40 3.90 -6.96
CA ALA A 20 7.69 4.95 -6.00
C ALA A 20 8.99 5.71 -6.36
N ALA A 21 10.02 5.02 -6.82
CA ALA A 21 11.26 5.67 -7.26
C ALA A 21 11.09 6.49 -8.55
N ALA A 22 10.11 6.17 -9.39
CA ALA A 22 9.82 6.89 -10.63
C ALA A 22 9.10 8.23 -10.40
N MET A 23 8.53 8.47 -9.21
CA MET A 23 7.82 9.71 -8.92
C MET A 23 8.79 10.92 -8.95
N PRO A 24 8.43 12.03 -9.63
CA PRO A 24 9.30 13.20 -9.73
C PRO A 24 9.69 13.78 -8.36
N GLY A 25 11.00 13.77 -8.07
CA GLY A 25 11.53 14.26 -6.80
C GLY A 25 11.36 13.28 -5.64
N ALA A 26 11.15 11.99 -5.93
CA ALA A 26 11.15 10.94 -4.93
C ALA A 26 12.53 10.78 -4.29
N GLU A 27 12.52 10.70 -2.97
CA GLU A 27 13.67 10.41 -2.12
C GLU A 27 13.39 9.11 -1.36
N LEU A 28 14.31 8.16 -1.46
CA LEU A 28 14.32 6.94 -0.67
C LEU A 28 15.13 7.16 0.61
N ASN A 29 14.52 6.87 1.75
CA ASN A 29 15.17 6.86 3.04
C ASN A 29 15.06 5.46 3.65
N ASP A 30 16.17 4.97 4.22
CA ASP A 30 16.15 3.77 5.05
C ASP A 30 15.45 4.10 6.36
N GLY A 31 14.20 3.66 6.51
CA GLY A 31 13.50 3.72 7.78
C GLY A 31 14.13 2.77 8.79
N SER A 32 13.53 2.69 9.98
CA SER A 32 13.97 1.72 10.99
C SER A 32 13.82 0.27 10.49
N ALA A 33 14.80 -0.58 10.80
CA ALA A 33 14.81 -2.01 10.48
C ALA A 33 14.66 -2.30 8.97
N ASP A 34 15.43 -1.57 8.14
CA ASP A 34 15.50 -1.74 6.69
C ASP A 34 14.15 -1.57 5.97
N ASN A 35 13.22 -0.84 6.58
CA ASN A 35 11.92 -0.54 5.98
C ASN A 35 11.98 0.74 5.14
N PRO A 36 11.86 0.65 3.80
CA PRO A 36 11.98 1.81 2.93
C PRO A 36 10.88 2.84 3.15
N ILE A 37 11.25 4.11 3.08
CA ILE A 37 10.32 5.26 3.09
C ILE A 37 10.59 6.09 1.85
N TYR A 38 9.57 6.20 0.99
CA TYR A 38 9.59 7.09 -0.17
C TYR A 38 8.86 8.38 0.17
N SER A 39 9.49 9.50 -0.15
CA SER A 39 8.96 10.83 0.13
C SER A 39 9.21 11.80 -1.02
N VAL A 40 8.38 12.83 -1.13
CA VAL A 40 8.62 13.99 -2.01
C VAL A 40 8.63 15.23 -1.13
N ARG A 41 9.72 16.01 -1.20
CA ARG A 41 9.91 17.25 -0.41
C ARG A 41 9.66 17.02 1.09
N GLY A 42 10.18 15.92 1.64
CA GLY A 42 10.06 15.54 3.05
C GLY A 42 8.69 15.01 3.49
N LYS A 43 7.74 14.79 2.57
CA LYS A 43 6.44 14.16 2.86
C LYS A 43 6.41 12.74 2.32
N SER A 44 6.26 11.75 3.20
CA SER A 44 6.15 10.34 2.80
C SER A 44 4.89 10.09 1.97
N PHE A 45 4.99 9.26 0.94
CA PHE A 45 3.83 8.79 0.17
C PHE A 45 3.74 7.26 0.06
N VAL A 46 4.88 6.55 0.16
CA VAL A 46 4.92 5.09 0.37
C VAL A 46 5.87 4.80 1.52
N PHE A 47 5.46 3.97 2.49
CA PHE A 47 6.38 3.49 3.52
C PHE A 47 6.08 2.07 3.99
N PHE A 48 7.13 1.28 4.14
CA PHE A 48 7.07 -0.08 4.67
C PHE A 48 7.00 0.01 6.19
N ARG A 49 6.05 -0.70 6.79
CA ARG A 49 5.75 -0.58 8.22
C ARG A 49 6.46 -1.69 8.99
N ASN A 50 7.04 -1.32 10.13
CA ASN A 50 7.32 -2.31 11.18
C ASN A 50 6.02 -3.01 11.62
N PRO A 51 6.12 -4.24 12.17
CA PRO A 51 4.99 -4.90 12.82
C PRO A 51 4.44 -4.05 13.96
N ARG A 52 3.16 -3.70 13.91
CA ARG A 52 2.50 -2.82 14.89
C ARG A 52 1.18 -3.43 15.38
N PRO A 53 0.76 -3.12 16.62
CA PRO A 53 -0.44 -3.73 17.21
C PRO A 53 -1.76 -3.32 16.53
N ASP A 54 -1.77 -2.29 15.68
CA ASP A 54 -2.97 -1.89 14.93
C ASP A 54 -3.22 -2.78 13.71
N ALA A 55 -2.22 -3.51 13.22
CA ALA A 55 -2.31 -4.34 12.03
C ALA A 55 -1.94 -5.80 12.38
N VAL A 56 -2.97 -6.59 12.67
CA VAL A 56 -2.84 -7.98 13.13
C VAL A 56 -3.74 -8.90 12.30
N ASP A 57 -3.35 -10.17 12.25
CA ASP A 57 -4.20 -11.24 11.76
C ASP A 57 -5.41 -11.41 12.70
N PRO A 58 -6.66 -11.33 12.21
CA PRO A 58 -7.84 -11.42 13.05
C PRO A 58 -8.08 -12.82 13.62
N GLU A 59 -7.52 -13.87 13.03
CA GLU A 59 -7.65 -15.25 13.48
C GLU A 59 -6.59 -15.60 14.53
N THR A 60 -5.34 -15.20 14.31
CA THR A 60 -4.22 -15.57 15.19
C THR A 60 -3.83 -14.48 16.20
N GLY A 61 -4.19 -13.23 15.93
CA GLY A 61 -3.74 -12.05 16.69
C GLY A 61 -2.27 -11.67 16.45
N GLU A 62 -1.56 -12.37 15.55
CA GLU A 62 -0.17 -12.07 15.23
C GLU A 62 -0.06 -10.77 14.43
N ARG A 63 1.00 -9.99 14.68
CA ARG A 63 1.24 -8.74 13.93
C ARG A 63 1.70 -9.07 12.52
N TYR A 64 1.12 -8.38 11.54
CA TYR A 64 1.61 -8.45 10.18
C TYR A 64 3.02 -7.87 10.09
N THR A 65 3.89 -8.57 9.38
CA THR A 65 5.31 -8.20 9.20
C THR A 65 5.59 -7.56 7.85
N ASP A 66 4.58 -7.49 6.98
CA ASP A 66 4.71 -7.14 5.56
C ASP A 66 3.76 -6.01 5.14
N VAL A 67 3.37 -5.13 6.07
CA VAL A 67 2.42 -4.04 5.77
C VAL A 67 3.12 -2.87 5.10
N ILE A 68 2.58 -2.43 3.98
CA ILE A 68 2.96 -1.22 3.25
C ILE A 68 1.84 -0.19 3.42
N CYS A 69 2.20 1.06 3.68
CA CYS A 69 1.28 2.18 3.72
C CYS A 69 1.47 3.05 2.48
N ILE A 70 0.36 3.40 1.83
CA ILE A 70 0.34 4.24 0.62
C ILE A 70 -0.64 5.40 0.84
N TRP A 71 -0.16 6.62 0.66
CA TRP A 71 -0.98 7.83 0.76
C TRP A 71 -1.75 8.04 -0.54
N THR A 72 -3.06 8.18 -0.44
CA THR A 72 -3.99 8.47 -1.55
C THR A 72 -4.17 9.97 -1.72
N GLU A 73 -4.63 10.46 -2.87
CA GLU A 73 -4.83 11.90 -3.10
C GLU A 73 -5.86 12.49 -2.14
N THR A 74 -6.99 11.79 -1.93
CA THR A 74 -8.09 12.23 -1.06
C THR A 74 -8.54 11.16 -0.05
N LEU A 75 -9.41 11.53 0.89
CA LEU A 75 -10.03 10.57 1.82
C LEU A 75 -11.05 9.69 1.09
N GLU A 76 -11.71 10.25 0.08
CA GLU A 76 -12.68 9.60 -0.78
C GLU A 76 -12.01 8.48 -1.60
N ASP A 77 -10.81 8.72 -2.15
CA ASP A 77 -10.04 7.69 -2.86
C ASP A 77 -9.67 6.53 -1.93
N LYS A 78 -9.24 6.84 -0.70
CA LYS A 78 -9.01 5.83 0.34
C LYS A 78 -10.28 5.00 0.59
N GLN A 79 -11.43 5.66 0.75
CA GLN A 79 -12.70 4.98 1.02
C GLN A 79 -13.07 4.05 -0.14
N ALA A 80 -13.01 4.54 -1.38
CA ALA A 80 -13.28 3.75 -2.57
C ALA A 80 -12.39 2.50 -2.66
N LEU A 81 -11.08 2.65 -2.38
CA LEU A 81 -10.13 1.55 -2.40
C LEU A 81 -10.39 0.49 -1.33
N VAL A 82 -10.77 0.90 -0.11
CA VAL A 82 -11.00 0.01 1.04
C VAL A 82 -12.37 -0.65 1.00
N GLU A 83 -13.39 0.03 0.47
CA GLU A 83 -14.76 -0.48 0.40
C GLU A 83 -14.98 -1.48 -0.74
N ASP A 84 -14.14 -1.45 -1.78
CA ASP A 84 -14.19 -2.44 -2.85
C ASP A 84 -13.58 -3.79 -2.39
N PRO A 85 -14.40 -4.86 -2.22
CA PRO A 85 -13.91 -6.16 -1.77
C PRO A 85 -12.99 -6.85 -2.79
N ALA A 86 -12.89 -6.35 -4.03
CA ALA A 86 -11.95 -6.86 -5.02
C ALA A 86 -10.51 -6.38 -4.80
N ASN A 87 -10.30 -5.39 -3.92
CA ASN A 87 -9.00 -4.83 -3.60
C ASN A 87 -8.41 -5.44 -2.32
N PRO A 88 -7.07 -5.59 -2.23
CA PRO A 88 -6.40 -6.09 -1.03
C PRO A 88 -6.15 -4.99 0.02
N PHE A 89 -6.61 -3.76 -0.24
CA PHE A 89 -6.40 -2.62 0.64
C PHE A 89 -7.25 -2.73 1.90
N PHE A 90 -6.69 -2.27 3.01
CA PHE A 90 -7.39 -2.19 4.29
C PHE A 90 -7.01 -0.91 5.03
N THR A 91 -7.73 -0.62 6.11
CA THR A 91 -7.41 0.46 7.06
C THR A 91 -7.52 -0.08 8.48
N THR A 92 -6.95 0.63 9.43
CA THR A 92 -7.08 0.36 10.87
C THR A 92 -7.61 1.61 11.56
N PRO A 93 -8.18 1.53 12.77
CA PRO A 93 -8.63 2.71 13.52
C PRO A 93 -7.53 3.77 13.73
N HIS A 94 -6.26 3.35 13.70
CA HIS A 94 -5.13 4.27 13.77
C HIS A 94 -5.04 5.22 12.56
N PHE A 95 -5.59 4.82 11.41
CA PHE A 95 -5.61 5.57 10.15
C PHE A 95 -6.94 6.29 9.89
N ASP A 96 -7.81 6.40 10.90
CA ASP A 96 -9.04 7.18 10.79
C ASP A 96 -8.72 8.67 10.57
N GLY A 97 -9.32 9.28 9.55
CA GLY A 97 -9.04 10.66 9.16
C GLY A 97 -7.75 10.87 8.36
N TYR A 98 -6.97 9.81 8.09
CA TYR A 98 -5.78 9.86 7.23
C TYR A 98 -6.09 9.34 5.83
N ARG A 99 -5.69 10.09 4.78
CA ARG A 99 -5.76 9.70 3.36
C ARG A 99 -4.69 8.66 2.99
N ALA A 100 -4.69 7.54 3.69
CA ALA A 100 -3.76 6.45 3.44
C ALA A 100 -4.42 5.08 3.59
N VAL A 101 -4.07 4.19 2.68
CA VAL A 101 -4.46 2.78 2.68
C VAL A 101 -3.27 1.91 3.11
N LEU A 102 -3.59 0.74 3.64
CA LEU A 102 -2.63 -0.29 3.98
C LEU A 102 -2.81 -1.48 3.03
N VAL A 103 -1.71 -2.15 2.69
CA VAL A 103 -1.73 -3.41 1.95
C VAL A 103 -0.65 -4.32 2.51
N ARG A 104 -0.90 -5.63 2.49
CA ARG A 104 0.14 -6.62 2.79
C ARG A 104 0.94 -6.93 1.53
N ALA A 105 2.27 -6.94 1.63
CA ALA A 105 3.15 -7.29 0.51
C ALA A 105 2.82 -8.67 -0.08
N SER A 106 2.45 -9.63 0.76
CA SER A 106 1.99 -10.97 0.36
C SER A 106 0.71 -10.98 -0.48
N ARG A 107 -0.05 -9.89 -0.51
CA ARG A 107 -1.30 -9.73 -1.27
C ARG A 107 -1.17 -8.81 -2.49
N LEU A 108 0.02 -8.25 -2.75
CA LEU A 108 0.24 -7.38 -3.92
C LEU A 108 -0.08 -8.08 -5.25
N GLY A 109 0.09 -9.41 -5.32
CA GLY A 109 -0.25 -10.18 -6.51
C GLY A 109 -1.75 -10.19 -6.88
N GLU A 110 -2.61 -9.69 -5.99
CA GLU A 110 -4.04 -9.48 -6.27
C GLU A 110 -4.30 -8.22 -7.10
N LEU A 111 -3.34 -7.29 -7.17
CA LEU A 111 -3.36 -6.14 -8.05
C LEU A 111 -2.50 -6.46 -9.29
N ASP A 112 -2.91 -6.00 -10.46
CA ASP A 112 -1.95 -5.88 -11.56
C ASP A 112 -1.08 -4.61 -11.40
N ARG A 113 -0.11 -4.46 -12.29
CA ARG A 113 0.86 -3.35 -12.21
C ARG A 113 0.22 -1.99 -12.48
N ASP A 114 -0.80 -1.94 -13.33
CA ASP A 114 -1.47 -0.69 -13.69
C ASP A 114 -2.38 -0.25 -12.54
N GLU A 115 -3.13 -1.19 -11.95
CA GLU A 115 -3.88 -0.98 -10.70
C GLU A 115 -2.97 -0.46 -9.57
N LEU A 116 -1.76 -1.01 -9.42
CA LEU A 116 -0.79 -0.53 -8.41
C LEU A 116 -0.24 0.87 -8.76
N ALA A 117 -0.01 1.16 -10.04
CA ALA A 117 0.50 2.44 -10.50
C ALA A 117 -0.49 3.57 -10.23
N GLU A 118 -1.80 3.35 -10.46
CA GLU A 118 -2.84 4.35 -10.19
C GLU A 118 -2.89 4.80 -8.72
N VAL A 119 -2.45 3.95 -7.79
CA VAL A 119 -2.44 4.27 -6.36
C VAL A 119 -1.16 4.97 -5.93
N ILE A 120 -0.03 4.72 -6.62
CA ILE A 120 1.29 5.25 -6.24
C ILE A 120 1.69 6.49 -7.02
N ALA A 121 1.35 6.61 -8.31
CA ALA A 121 1.97 7.52 -9.28
C ALA A 121 1.05 8.65 -9.76
#